data_AF-A0A356PFY0-F1
#
_entry.id   AF-A0A356PFY0-F1
#
_cell.length_a   1.000
_cell.length_b   1.000
_cell.length_c   1.000
_cell.angle_alpha   90.00
_cell.angle_beta   90.00
_cell.angle_gamma   90.00
#
_symmetry.space_group_name_H-M   'P 1'
#
loop_
_entity.id
_entity.type
_entity.pdbx_description
1 polymer ?
#
loop_
_entity_poly.entity_id
_entity_poly.type
_entity_poly.pdbx_seq_one_letter_code
_entity_poly.pdbx_strand_id
1 'polypeptide(L)' 'MLLSDLAGKEIINLYDGAKLGLVGDADLDISFNGAVEAIILTSRGGFSGFWGARGDREREVLVIPWKSIKKIG' A
#
# COMPACT_ATOMS: atom_id res chain seq x y z
N MET A 1 -15.61 11.66 1.74
CA MET A 1 -15.16 10.46 2.46
C MET A 1 -14.19 10.92 3.52
N LEU A 2 -14.25 10.34 4.73
CA LEU A 2 -13.26 10.63 5.76
C LEU A 2 -12.07 9.70 5.60
N LEU A 3 -10.87 10.18 5.93
CA LEU A 3 -9.67 9.35 5.91
C LEU A 3 -9.77 8.16 6.89
N SER A 4 -10.48 8.36 8.00
CA SER A 4 -10.77 7.33 9.00
C SER A 4 -11.50 6.12 8.41
N ASP A 5 -12.33 6.33 7.39
CA ASP A 5 -13.09 5.26 6.74
C ASP A 5 -12.18 4.38 5.86
N LEU A 6 -11.02 4.91 5.47
CA LEU A 6 -10.02 4.19 4.68
C LEU A 6 -9.11 3.35 5.57
N ALA A 7 -8.84 3.75 6.81
CA ALA A 7 -7.84 3.12 7.67
C ALA A 7 -8.04 1.60 7.86
N GLY A 8 -9.30 1.14 7.88
CA GLY A 8 -9.65 -0.29 7.99
C GLY A 8 -9.69 -1.06 6.66
N LYS A 9 -9.41 -0.41 5.52
CA LYS A 9 -9.51 -1.04 4.20
C LYS A 9 -8.20 -1.71 3.79
N GLU A 10 -8.35 -2.77 3.01
CA GLU A 10 -7.25 -3.49 2.39
C GLU A 10 -6.95 -2.94 1.00
N ILE A 11 -5.67 -2.93 0.64
CA ILE A 11 -5.19 -2.55 -0.68
C ILE A 11 -4.99 -3.82 -1.49
N ILE A 12 -5.75 -3.97 -2.56
CA ILE A 12 -5.74 -5.14 -3.43
C ILE A 12 -5.25 -4.76 -4.81
N ASN A 13 -4.28 -5.50 -5.33
CA ASN A 13 -3.86 -5.39 -6.71
C ASN A 13 -4.92 -6.02 -7.64
N LEU A 14 -5.38 -5.25 -8.62
CA LEU A 14 -6.44 -5.68 -9.55
C LEU A 14 -5.96 -6.67 -10.62
N TYR A 15 -4.66 -6.76 -10.87
CA TYR A 15 -4.12 -7.65 -11.91
C TYR A 15 -4.05 -9.11 -11.46
N ASP A 16 -3.64 -9.34 -10.21
CA ASP A 16 -3.38 -10.67 -9.64
C ASP A 16 -4.26 -10.98 -8.42
N GLY A 17 -5.03 -10.01 -7.90
CA GLY A 17 -5.81 -10.16 -6.68
C GLY A 17 -4.96 -10.18 -5.40
N ALA A 18 -3.66 -9.88 -5.48
CA ALA A 18 -2.77 -9.94 -4.35
C ALA A 18 -3.08 -8.83 -3.34
N LYS A 19 -3.08 -9.20 -2.05
CA LYS A 19 -3.19 -8.24 -0.95
C LYS A 19 -1.85 -7.56 -0.73
N LEU A 20 -1.80 -6.26 -0.98
CA LEU A 20 -0.60 -5.43 -0.85
C LEU A 20 -0.40 -4.91 0.58
N GLY A 21 -1.49 -4.68 1.33
CA GLY A 21 -1.41 -4.17 2.70
C GLY A 21 -2.72 -3.60 3.22
N LEU A 22 -2.65 -2.96 4.39
CA LEU A 22 -3.74 -2.18 4.98
C LEU A 22 -3.46 -0.69 4.80
N VAL A 23 -4.48 0.09 4.49
CA VAL A 23 -4.32 1.55 4.33
C VAL A 23 -3.91 2.20 5.66
N GLY A 24 -4.37 1.68 6.80
CA GLY A 24 -3.99 2.21 8.12
C GLY A 24 -2.51 2.04 8.49
N ASP A 25 -1.79 1.13 7.82
CA ASP A 25 -0.35 0.93 7.98
C ASP A 25 0.47 1.67 6.89
N ALA A 26 -0.21 2.45 6.03
CA ALA A 26 0.40 3.17 4.92
C ALA A 26 0.62 4.65 5.26
N ASP A 27 1.67 5.22 4.69
CA ASP A 27 1.87 6.66 4.68
C ASP A 27 1.13 7.29 3.48
N LEU A 28 0.80 8.57 3.58
CA LEU A 28 0.13 9.32 2.52
C LEU A 28 1.00 10.49 2.09
N ASP A 29 1.19 10.60 0.78
CA ASP A 29 1.75 11.79 0.17
C ASP A 29 0.63 12.79 -0.09
N ILE A 30 0.73 13.98 0.49
CA ILE A 30 -0.30 15.02 0.45
C ILE A 30 0.33 16.30 -0.10
N SER A 31 -0.24 16.84 -1.19
CA SER A 31 0.24 18.11 -1.74
C SER A 31 -0.12 19.29 -0.83
N PHE A 32 0.52 20.44 -1.08
CA PHE A 32 0.22 21.71 -0.40
C PHE A 32 -1.26 22.16 -0.46
N ASN A 33 -2.04 21.64 -1.42
CA ASN A 33 -3.47 21.92 -1.57
C ASN A 33 -4.39 20.95 -0.79
N GLY A 34 -3.81 20.00 -0.05
CA GLY A 34 -4.56 18.98 0.71
C GLY A 34 -5.05 17.79 -0.13
N ALA A 35 -4.66 17.67 -1.40
CA ALA A 35 -4.96 16.51 -2.23
C ALA A 35 -3.99 15.35 -1.92
N VAL A 36 -4.50 14.12 -1.98
CA VAL A 36 -3.68 12.91 -1.84
C VAL A 36 -3.03 12.59 -3.19
N GLU A 37 -1.70 12.55 -3.25
CA GLU A 37 -0.95 12.23 -4.47
C GLU A 37 -0.64 10.74 -4.58
N ALA A 38 -0.28 10.11 -3.45
CA ALA A 38 0.11 8.71 -3.41
C ALA A 38 -0.13 8.08 -2.03
N ILE A 39 -0.27 6.75 -2.04
CA ILE A 39 -0.22 5.90 -0.85
C ILE A 39 1.14 5.21 -0.86
N ILE A 40 1.88 5.32 0.22
CA ILE A 40 3.22 4.77 0.37
C ILE A 40 3.14 3.60 1.34
N LEU A 41 3.39 2.40 0.83
CA LEU A 41 3.43 1.18 1.63
C LEU A 41 4.88 0.84 1.94
N THR A 42 5.19 0.75 3.22
CA THR A 42 6.43 0.13 3.66
C THR A 42 6.17 -1.35 3.85
N SER A 43 6.71 -2.19 2.96
CA SER A 43 6.57 -3.63 3.11
C SER A 43 7.31 -4.08 4.37
N ARG A 44 6.56 -4.35 5.45
CA ARG A 44 7.03 -5.18 6.56
C ARG A 44 7.03 -6.60 6.03
N GLY A 45 8.16 -7.01 5.44
CA GLY A 45 8.36 -8.28 4.75
C GLY A 45 7.52 -9.42 5.36
N GLY A 46 6.53 -9.88 4.59
CA GLY A 46 5.52 -10.75 5.16
C GLY A 46 4.57 -11.35 4.13
N PHE A 47 5.10 -12.10 3.17
CA PHE A 47 4.42 -13.33 2.77
C PHE A 47 5.35 -14.52 3.03
N SER A 48 4.96 -15.31 4.03
CA SER A 48 5.49 -16.63 4.34
C SER A 48 5.19 -17.55 3.16
N GLY A 49 6.26 -18.01 2.48
CA GLY A 49 6.16 -18.89 1.32
C GLY A 49 7.53 -19.37 0.86
N PHE A 50 8.14 -20.25 1.66
CA PHE A 50 9.04 -21.33 1.23
C PHE A 50 9.81 -21.15 -0.09
N TRP A 51 11.01 -20.55 -0.04
CA TRP A 51 12.26 -21.11 -0.58
C TRP A 51 13.41 -20.10 -0.43
N GLY A 52 14.61 -20.62 -0.30
CA GLY A 52 15.74 -19.95 0.33
C GLY A 52 16.27 -18.74 -0.43
N ALA A 53 16.53 -17.68 0.31
CA ALA A 53 17.70 -16.83 0.11
C ALA A 53 17.92 -16.01 1.38
N ARG A 54 19.02 -16.31 2.07
CA ARG A 54 19.68 -15.39 3.00
C ARG A 54 20.30 -14.30 2.14
N GLY A 55 19.85 -13.06 2.29
CA GLY A 55 20.46 -11.90 1.62
C GLY A 55 19.45 -10.78 1.51
N ASP A 56 19.77 -9.64 2.10
CA ASP A 56 19.12 -8.33 1.99
C ASP A 56 17.70 -8.30 1.40
N ARG A 57 16.70 -8.42 2.27
CA ARG A 57 15.36 -7.91 1.94
C ARG A 57 15.36 -6.44 2.29
N GLU A 58 15.81 -5.61 1.35
CA GLU A 58 15.50 -4.19 1.37
C GLU A 58 14.01 -4.04 1.67
N ARG A 59 13.66 -3.14 2.58
CA ARG A 59 12.26 -2.77 2.80
C ARG A 59 11.78 -2.14 1.50
N GLU A 60 11.17 -2.94 0.63
CA GLU A 60 10.63 -2.44 -0.62
C GLU A 60 9.52 -1.44 -0.29
N VAL A 61 9.78 -0.18 -0.61
CA VAL A 61 8.81 0.91 -0.51
C VAL A 61 7.99 0.87 -1.79
N LEU A 62 6.71 0.55 -1.65
CA LEU A 62 5.77 0.55 -2.77
C LEU A 62 4.99 1.86 -2.76
N VAL A 63 5.20 2.68 -3.80
CA VAL A 63 4.47 3.94 -3.99
C VAL A 63 3.33 3.69 -4.96
N ILE A 64 2.09 3.88 -4.50
CA ILE A 64 0.86 3.74 -5.29
C ILE A 64 0.30 5.13 -5.56
N PRO A 65 0.42 5.66 -6.79
CA PRO A 65 -0.18 6.93 -7.14
C PRO A 65 -1.71 6.88 -6.96
N TRP A 66 -2.30 7.95 -6.42
CA TRP A 66 -3.75 8.03 -6.19
C TRP A 66 -4.55 7.84 -7.48
N LYS A 67 -4.00 8.28 -8.61
CA LYS A 67 -4.56 8.11 -9.96
C LYS A 67 -4.72 6.64 -10.38
N SER A 68 -3.99 5.72 -9.77
CA SER A 68 -4.04 4.29 -10.07
C SER A 68 -5.19 3.57 -9.35
N ILE A 69 -5.80 4.20 -8.35
CA ILE A 69 -6.91 3.62 -7.58
C ILE A 69 -8.17 3.64 -8.44
N LYS A 70 -8.70 2.45 -8.76
CA LYS A 70 -9.94 2.33 -9.55
C LYS A 70 -11.21 2.39 -8.73
N LYS A 71 -11.19 1.86 -7.51
CA LYS A 71 -12.36 1.76 -6.64
C LYS A 71 -11.94 1.77 -5.18
N ILE A 72 -12.72 2.46 -4.35
CA ILE A 72 -12.64 2.42 -2.89
C ILE A 72 -14.01 1.95 -2.40
N GLY A 73 -14.08 0.77 -1.78
CA GLY A 73 -15.35 0.15 -1.37
C GLY A 73 -15.11 -1.14 -0.66
#